data_AF-A0A951CWE4-F1
#
_entry.id   AF-A0A951CWE4-F1
#
_cell.length_a   1.000
_cell.length_b   1.000
_cell.length_c   1.000
_cell.angle_alpha   90.00
_cell.angle_beta   90.00
_cell.angle_gamma   90.00
#
_symmetry.space_group_name_H-M   'P 1'
#
loop_
_entity.id
_entity.type
_entity.pdbx_description
1 polymer ?
#
loop_
_entity_poly.entity_id
_entity_poly.type
_entity_poly.pdbx_seq_one_letter_code
_entity_poly.pdbx_strand_id
1 'polypeptide(L)'
;MKRNQWAPVLLAILLFCCGAAVGALVDHFYAVRVVSAKTAEDFRQRYISETRSRCRLTPAQVSQLEAILDDTKDKVKAVRDSYHPAMVKIHNEQVARVKSILSPDQIPAYEQLVAERERRAREQEERDRKEEEKRAAARRQSATQ
;
A
#
# COMPACT_ATOMS: atom_id res chain seq x y z
N MET A 1 16.90 51.43 30.91
CA MET A 1 16.02 50.59 30.08
C MET A 1 16.58 49.16 30.05
N LYS A 2 16.04 48.24 30.85
CA LYS A 2 16.52 46.83 30.88
C LYS A 2 16.06 46.15 29.59
N ARG A 3 16.97 45.95 28.63
CA ARG A 3 16.69 45.20 27.39
C ARG A 3 16.29 43.79 27.79
N ASN A 4 15.03 43.44 27.57
CA ASN A 4 14.45 42.14 27.91
C ASN A 4 15.09 41.06 27.02
N GLN A 5 16.24 40.52 27.44
CA GLN A 5 17.03 39.54 26.67
C GLN A 5 16.31 38.19 26.48
N TRP A 6 15.16 38.02 27.13
CA TRP A 6 14.29 36.86 27.00
C TRP A 6 13.35 36.95 25.78
N ALA A 7 13.12 38.15 25.25
CA ALA A 7 12.29 38.35 24.06
C ALA A 7 12.77 37.56 22.82
N PRO A 8 14.08 37.57 22.45
CA PRO A 8 14.55 36.78 21.32
C PRO A 8 14.46 35.26 21.56
N VAL A 9 14.61 34.81 22.81
CA VAL A 9 14.51 33.39 23.17
C VAL A 9 13.05 32.90 23.04
N LEU A 10 12.10 33.70 23.52
CA LEU A 10 10.68 33.40 23.37
C LEU A 10 10.25 33.41 21.90
N LEU A 11 10.80 34.32 21.10
CA LEU A 11 10.54 34.37 19.65
C LEU A 11 11.11 33.12 18.94
N ALA A 12 12.30 32.67 19.33
CA ALA A 12 12.94 31.48 18.75
C ALA A 12 12.16 30.19 19.09
N ILE A 13 11.68 30.05 20.33
CA ILE A 13 10.84 28.92 20.75
C ILE A 13 9.51 28.94 19.99
N LEU A 14 8.88 30.11 19.85
CA LEU A 14 7.64 30.25 19.10
C LEU A 14 7.81 29.85 17.62
N LEU A 15 8.88 30.31 16.97
CA LEU A 15 9.19 29.96 15.58
C LEU A 15 9.46 28.46 15.42
N PHE A 16 10.15 27.84 16.39
CA PHE A 16 10.40 26.40 16.40
C PHE A 16 9.09 25.60 16.57
N CYS A 17 8.21 26.00 17.48
CA CYS A 17 6.90 25.38 17.66
C CYS A 17 6.01 25.56 16.42
N CYS A 18 6.07 26.72 15.76
CA CYS A 18 5.33 26.97 14.53
C CYS A 18 5.84 26.11 13.37
N GLY A 19 7.17 25.97 13.23
CA GLY A 19 7.80 25.06 12.26
C GLY A 19 7.48 23.58 12.52
N ALA A 20 7.47 23.15 13.78
CA ALA A 20 7.10 21.78 14.17
C ALA A 20 5.61 21.50 13.91
N ALA A 21 4.73 22.46 14.18
CA ALA A 21 3.30 22.35 13.90
C ALA A 21 3.03 22.28 12.38
N VAL A 22 3.73 23.09 11.58
CA VAL A 22 3.65 23.04 10.12
C VAL A 22 4.23 21.73 9.58
N GLY A 23 5.35 21.23 10.13
CA GLY A 23 5.93 19.94 9.76
C GLY A 23 4.99 18.76 10.06
N ALA A 24 4.37 18.74 11.24
CA ALA A 24 3.37 17.73 11.60
C ALA A 24 2.09 17.84 10.74
N LEU A 25 1.66 19.05 10.38
CA LEU A 25 0.55 19.26 9.46
C LEU A 25 0.88 18.80 8.05
N VAL A 26 2.09 19.04 7.55
CA VAL A 26 2.52 18.58 6.22
C VAL A 26 2.54 17.06 6.15
N ASP A 27 3.06 16.38 7.18
CA ASP A 27 3.07 14.91 7.25
C ASP A 27 1.64 14.34 7.31
N HIS A 28 0.76 14.94 8.10
CA HIS A 28 -0.64 14.54 8.17
C HIS A 28 -1.42 14.84 6.87
N PHE A 29 -1.20 15.99 6.23
CA PHE A 29 -1.91 16.36 5.00
C PHE A 29 -1.38 15.63 3.76
N TYR A 30 -0.08 15.31 3.67
CA TYR A 30 0.44 14.45 2.59
C TYR A 30 0.01 13.00 2.77
N ALA A 31 -0.04 12.48 4.00
CA ALA A 31 -0.61 11.16 4.28
C ALA A 31 -2.11 11.08 3.94
N VAL A 32 -2.86 12.19 4.11
CA VAL A 32 -4.30 12.28 3.81
C VAL A 32 -4.59 12.56 2.32
N ARG A 33 -3.65 13.18 1.57
CA ARG A 33 -3.78 13.45 0.12
C ARG A 33 -3.10 12.45 -0.80
N VAL A 34 -2.41 11.44 -0.28
CA VAL A 34 -2.44 10.14 -0.97
C VAL A 34 -3.88 9.69 -0.86
N VAL A 35 -4.68 9.96 -1.90
CA VAL A 35 -5.95 9.29 -2.13
C VAL A 35 -5.61 7.81 -2.11
N SER A 36 -5.76 7.24 -0.93
CA SER A 36 -5.67 5.83 -0.68
C SER A 36 -6.72 5.22 -1.58
N ALA A 37 -6.30 4.70 -2.73
CA ALA A 37 -7.03 3.63 -3.38
C ALA A 37 -6.98 2.48 -2.35
N LYS A 38 -7.94 2.49 -1.41
CA LYS A 38 -7.91 1.64 -0.22
C LYS A 38 -7.93 0.16 -0.58
N THR A 39 -8.36 -0.22 -1.80
CA THR A 39 -8.30 -1.57 -2.37
C THR A 39 -8.35 -1.55 -3.92
N ALA A 40 -7.98 -2.67 -4.55
CA ALA A 40 -8.14 -2.89 -5.99
C ALA A 40 -9.61 -2.88 -6.45
N GLU A 41 -10.54 -3.32 -5.60
CA GLU A 41 -11.97 -3.36 -5.88
C GLU A 41 -12.62 -1.97 -5.73
N ASP A 42 -12.21 -1.19 -4.73
CA ASP A 42 -12.63 0.21 -4.59
C ASP A 42 -12.10 1.05 -5.77
N PHE A 43 -10.88 0.75 -6.22
CA PHE A 43 -10.32 1.34 -7.44
C PHE A 43 -11.14 0.94 -8.67
N ARG A 44 -11.52 -0.34 -8.81
CA ARG A 44 -12.35 -0.83 -9.92
C ARG A 44 -13.71 -0.13 -9.97
N GLN A 45 -14.43 -0.07 -8.85
CA GLN A 45 -15.74 0.58 -8.78
C GLN A 45 -15.66 2.08 -9.07
N ARG A 46 -14.62 2.74 -8.54
CA ARG A 46 -14.34 4.15 -8.85
C ARG A 46 -14.02 4.35 -10.33
N TYR A 47 -13.23 3.49 -10.93
CA TYR A 47 -12.89 3.54 -12.34
C TYR A 47 -14.12 3.35 -13.23
N ILE A 48 -14.98 2.36 -12.94
CA ILE A 48 -16.21 2.11 -13.69
C ILE A 48 -17.17 3.31 -13.57
N SER A 49 -17.38 3.83 -12.36
CA SER A 49 -18.27 4.98 -12.12
C SER A 49 -17.77 6.28 -12.77
N GLU A 50 -16.47 6.54 -12.73
CA GLU A 50 -15.84 7.67 -13.40
C GLU A 50 -15.94 7.55 -14.92
N THR A 51 -15.67 6.36 -15.47
CA THR A 51 -15.77 6.10 -16.92
C THR A 51 -17.21 6.22 -17.39
N ARG A 52 -18.16 5.63 -16.64
CA ARG A 52 -19.59 5.75 -16.95
C ARG A 52 -20.05 7.21 -16.99
N SER A 53 -19.68 8.01 -15.99
CA SER A 53 -20.13 9.40 -15.89
C SER A 53 -19.49 10.29 -16.97
N ARG A 54 -18.19 10.16 -17.23
CA ARG A 54 -17.47 10.98 -18.21
C ARG A 54 -17.74 10.59 -19.65
N CYS A 55 -17.83 9.29 -19.93
CA CYS A 55 -18.06 8.77 -21.29
C CYS A 55 -19.55 8.52 -21.58
N ARG A 56 -20.44 8.77 -20.61
CA ARG A 56 -21.90 8.57 -20.72
C ARG A 56 -22.26 7.16 -21.19
N LEU A 57 -21.62 6.15 -20.60
CA LEU A 57 -21.81 4.76 -21.00
C LEU A 57 -23.25 4.29 -20.75
N THR A 58 -23.80 3.54 -21.69
CA THR A 58 -25.08 2.84 -21.52
C THR A 58 -24.92 1.66 -20.56
N PRO A 59 -26.02 1.14 -19.96
CA PRO A 59 -25.94 -0.04 -19.09
C PRO A 59 -25.27 -1.26 -19.75
N ALA A 60 -25.52 -1.48 -21.05
CA ALA A 60 -24.88 -2.55 -21.81
C ALA A 60 -23.37 -2.34 -21.94
N GLN A 61 -22.91 -1.10 -22.16
CA GLN A 61 -21.48 -0.78 -22.24
C GLN A 61 -20.78 -0.89 -20.87
N VAL A 62 -21.47 -0.57 -19.77
CA VAL A 62 -20.94 -0.78 -18.42
C VAL A 62 -20.73 -2.27 -18.15
N SER A 63 -21.68 -3.13 -18.52
CA SER A 63 -21.53 -4.58 -18.38
C SER A 63 -20.37 -5.14 -19.22
N GLN A 64 -20.18 -4.62 -20.44
CA GLN A 64 -19.02 -4.98 -21.26
C GLN A 64 -17.70 -4.51 -20.64
N LEU A 65 -17.67 -3.31 -20.06
CA LEU A 65 -16.49 -2.79 -19.36
C LEU A 65 -16.13 -3.67 -18.14
N GLU A 66 -17.12 -4.10 -17.37
CA GLU A 66 -16.91 -5.03 -16.26
C GLU A 66 -16.29 -6.35 -16.73
N ALA A 67 -16.85 -6.95 -17.80
CA ALA A 67 -16.33 -8.19 -18.37
C ALA A 67 -14.87 -8.05 -18.86
N ILE A 68 -14.53 -6.91 -19.49
CA ILE A 68 -13.14 -6.62 -19.93
C ILE A 68 -12.20 -6.53 -18.73
N LEU A 69 -12.63 -5.89 -17.64
CA LEU A 69 -11.82 -5.76 -16.43
C LEU A 69 -11.62 -7.10 -15.72
N ASP A 70 -12.61 -8.00 -15.75
CA ASP A 70 -12.49 -9.36 -15.21
C ASP A 70 -11.51 -10.21 -16.04
N ASP A 71 -11.66 -10.24 -17.35
CA ASP A 71 -10.73 -10.93 -18.26
C ASP A 71 -9.28 -10.40 -18.10
N THR A 72 -9.13 -9.08 -17.95
CA THR A 72 -7.82 -8.47 -17.71
C THR A 72 -7.22 -8.92 -16.37
N LYS A 73 -8.02 -8.98 -15.31
CA LYS A 73 -7.58 -9.47 -13.99
C LYS A 73 -7.09 -10.91 -14.08
N ASP A 74 -7.82 -11.77 -14.80
CA ASP A 74 -7.45 -13.18 -14.97
C ASP A 74 -6.17 -13.35 -15.78
N LYS A 75 -6.00 -12.57 -16.86
CA LYS A 75 -4.75 -12.57 -17.66
C LYS A 75 -3.56 -12.12 -16.83
N VAL A 76 -3.69 -11.04 -16.06
CA VAL A 76 -2.63 -10.56 -15.17
C VAL A 76 -2.28 -11.62 -14.12
N LYS A 77 -3.29 -12.27 -13.53
CA LYS A 77 -3.08 -13.37 -12.59
C LYS A 77 -2.32 -14.53 -13.23
N ALA A 78 -2.70 -14.95 -14.43
CA ALA A 78 -2.03 -16.03 -15.16
C ALA A 78 -0.56 -15.70 -15.44
N VAL A 79 -0.26 -14.48 -15.89
CA VAL A 79 1.12 -14.01 -16.10
C VAL A 79 1.89 -14.02 -14.79
N ARG A 80 1.31 -13.48 -13.72
CA ARG A 80 1.93 -13.46 -12.38
C ARG A 80 2.28 -14.86 -11.90
N ASP A 81 1.33 -15.78 -11.99
CA ASP A 81 1.51 -17.15 -11.53
C ASP A 81 2.56 -17.89 -12.38
N SER A 82 2.73 -17.52 -13.66
CA SER A 82 3.75 -18.10 -14.55
C SER A 82 5.20 -17.70 -14.18
N TYR A 83 5.45 -16.44 -13.80
CA TYR A 83 6.80 -15.97 -13.48
C TYR A 83 7.15 -16.08 -12.00
N HIS A 84 6.15 -16.26 -11.11
CA HIS A 84 6.37 -16.35 -9.67
C HIS A 84 7.45 -17.38 -9.27
N PRO A 85 7.49 -18.60 -9.84
CA PRO A 85 8.53 -19.57 -9.53
C PRO A 85 9.93 -19.08 -9.90
N ALA A 86 10.06 -18.38 -11.04
CA ALA A 86 11.33 -17.80 -11.47
C ALA A 86 11.80 -16.71 -10.51
N MET A 87 10.88 -15.88 -10.00
CA MET A 87 11.21 -14.87 -9.00
C MET A 87 11.66 -15.45 -7.67
N VAL A 88 11.00 -16.53 -7.19
CA VAL A 88 11.43 -17.24 -5.98
C VAL A 88 12.84 -17.81 -6.17
N LYS A 89 13.14 -18.39 -7.33
CA LYS A 89 14.49 -18.89 -7.64
C LYS A 89 15.54 -17.79 -7.59
N ILE A 90 15.27 -16.65 -8.25
CA ILE A 90 16.18 -15.48 -8.24
C ILE A 90 16.42 -14.98 -6.82
N HIS A 91 15.37 -14.93 -5.99
CA HIS A 91 15.49 -14.53 -4.59
C HIS A 91 16.38 -15.50 -3.80
N ASN A 92 16.17 -16.81 -3.94
CA ASN A 92 16.98 -17.82 -3.27
C ASN A 92 18.45 -17.75 -3.69
N GLU A 93 18.72 -17.56 -4.98
CA GLU A 93 20.08 -17.37 -5.50
C GLU A 93 20.73 -16.11 -4.93
N GLN A 94 19.98 -15.01 -4.83
CA GLN A 94 20.44 -13.78 -4.17
C GLN A 94 20.81 -14.05 -2.71
N VAL A 95 19.93 -14.69 -1.94
CA VAL A 95 20.17 -15.02 -0.52
C VAL A 95 21.41 -15.90 -0.36
N ALA A 96 21.59 -16.91 -1.23
CA ALA A 96 22.77 -17.76 -1.21
C ALA A 96 24.07 -16.97 -1.51
N ARG A 97 24.04 -16.07 -2.50
CA ARG A 97 25.19 -15.21 -2.82
C ARG A 97 25.51 -14.25 -1.70
N VAL A 98 24.51 -13.66 -1.05
CA VAL A 98 24.74 -12.81 0.13
C VAL A 98 25.36 -13.63 1.26
N LYS A 99 24.84 -14.83 1.56
CA LYS A 99 25.45 -15.71 2.57
C LYS A 99 26.91 -16.06 2.28
N SER A 100 27.30 -16.18 1.01
CA SER A 100 28.69 -16.53 0.63
C SER A 100 29.72 -15.44 0.95
N ILE A 101 29.29 -14.19 1.15
CA ILE A 101 30.17 -13.07 1.50
C ILE A 101 30.13 -12.72 3.00
N LEU A 102 29.32 -13.43 3.79
CA LEU A 102 29.18 -13.18 5.22
C LEU A 102 30.11 -14.10 6.02
N SER A 103 30.61 -13.59 7.15
CA SER A 103 31.28 -14.43 8.14
C SER A 103 30.28 -15.40 8.79
N PRO A 104 30.71 -16.57 9.27
CA PRO A 104 29.81 -17.56 9.90
C PRO A 104 28.94 -16.97 11.03
N ASP A 105 29.51 -16.08 11.85
CA ASP A 105 28.80 -15.44 12.96
C ASP A 105 27.70 -14.45 12.51
N GLN A 106 27.76 -13.96 11.26
CA GLN A 106 26.80 -13.02 10.68
C GLN A 106 25.60 -13.71 10.02
N ILE A 107 25.73 -15.00 9.67
CA ILE A 107 24.70 -15.77 8.97
C ILE A 107 23.37 -15.81 9.75
N PRO A 108 23.34 -16.07 11.07
CA PRO A 108 22.09 -16.13 11.82
C PRO A 108 21.32 -14.80 11.81
N ALA A 109 22.02 -13.67 11.91
CA ALA A 109 21.40 -12.35 11.87
C ALA A 109 20.79 -12.06 10.49
N TYR A 110 21.46 -12.47 9.42
CA TYR A 110 20.94 -12.31 8.06
C TYR A 110 19.72 -13.20 7.79
N GLU A 111 19.72 -14.45 8.27
CA GLU A 111 18.57 -15.34 8.16
C GLU A 111 17.33 -14.79 8.86
N GLN A 112 17.50 -14.22 10.06
CA GLN A 112 16.41 -13.54 10.78
C GLN A 112 15.87 -12.35 9.99
N LEU A 113 16.75 -11.55 9.38
CA LEU A 113 16.35 -10.41 8.54
C LEU A 113 15.51 -10.85 7.33
N VAL A 114 15.91 -11.92 6.65
CA VAL A 114 15.16 -12.46 5.50
C VAL A 114 13.81 -13.01 5.98
N ALA A 115 13.80 -13.81 7.03
CA ALA A 115 12.57 -14.39 7.59
C ALA A 115 11.58 -13.32 8.07
N GLU A 116 12.05 -12.23 8.66
CA GLU A 116 11.19 -11.12 9.06
C GLU A 116 10.54 -10.44 7.85
N ARG A 117 11.29 -10.20 6.78
CA ARG A 117 10.75 -9.60 5.54
C ARG A 117 9.69 -10.49 4.92
N GLU A 118 9.93 -11.78 4.84
CA GLU A 118 8.94 -12.72 4.34
C GLU A 118 7.70 -12.80 5.24
N ARG A 119 7.88 -12.79 6.57
CA ARG A 119 6.76 -12.78 7.52
C ARG A 119 5.89 -11.54 7.33
N ARG A 120 6.50 -10.36 7.24
CA ARG A 120 5.78 -9.10 6.98
C ARG A 120 5.01 -9.15 5.66
N ALA A 121 5.60 -9.72 4.61
CA ALA A 121 4.93 -9.90 3.33
C ALA A 121 3.71 -10.83 3.45
N ARG A 122 3.86 -11.99 4.11
CA ARG A 122 2.76 -12.94 4.35
C ARG A 122 1.65 -12.35 5.22
N GLU A 123 2.01 -11.64 6.30
CA GLU A 123 1.05 -10.95 7.17
C GLU A 123 0.24 -9.91 6.38
N GLN A 124 0.89 -9.15 5.50
CA GLN A 124 0.21 -8.19 4.64
C GLN A 124 -0.77 -8.89 3.67
N GLU A 125 -0.35 -9.96 3.00
CA GLU A 125 -1.23 -10.75 2.12
C GLU A 125 -2.42 -11.37 2.87
N GLU A 126 -2.20 -11.88 4.09
CA GLU A 126 -3.28 -12.41 4.92
C GLU A 126 -4.26 -11.33 5.37
N ARG A 127 -3.75 -10.14 5.73
CA ARG A 127 -4.59 -9.00 6.07
C ARG A 127 -5.47 -8.63 4.89
N ASP A 128 -4.88 -8.52 3.70
CA ASP A 128 -5.59 -8.17 2.48
C ASP A 128 -6.67 -9.22 2.16
N ARG A 129 -6.36 -10.52 2.31
CA ARG A 129 -7.33 -11.62 2.14
C ARG A 129 -8.47 -11.55 3.15
N LYS A 130 -8.18 -11.37 4.44
CA LYS A 130 -9.19 -11.26 5.50
C LYS A 130 -10.09 -10.04 5.31
N GLU A 131 -9.54 -8.93 4.82
CA GLU A 131 -10.32 -7.73 4.48
C GLU A 131 -11.25 -8.00 3.29
N GLU A 132 -10.79 -8.70 2.26
CA GLU A 132 -11.62 -9.13 1.12
C GLU A 132 -12.77 -10.04 1.57
N GLU A 133 -12.49 -11.06 2.39
CA GLU A 133 -13.49 -12.00 2.92
C GLU A 133 -14.55 -11.31 3.79
N LYS A 134 -14.14 -10.42 4.71
CA LYS A 134 -15.08 -9.66 5.56
C LYS A 134 -16.01 -8.77 4.73
N ARG A 135 -15.49 -8.12 3.69
CA ARG A 135 -16.30 -7.27 2.81
C ARG A 135 -17.21 -8.08 1.88
N ALA A 136 -16.76 -9.24 1.41
CA ALA A 136 -17.60 -10.18 0.67
C ALA A 136 -18.79 -10.66 1.52
N ALA A 137 -18.56 -10.94 2.81
CA ALA A 137 -19.62 -11.27 3.76
C ALA A 137 -20.59 -10.10 3.97
N ALA A 138 -20.09 -8.86 4.13
CA ALA A 138 -20.92 -7.66 4.26
C ALA A 138 -21.80 -7.43 3.03
N ARG A 139 -21.27 -7.62 1.81
CA ARG A 139 -22.05 -7.51 0.56
C ARG A 139 -23.18 -8.55 0.48
N ARG A 140 -22.92 -9.79 0.90
CA ARG A 140 -23.96 -10.85 0.95
C ARG A 140 -25.08 -10.49 1.92
N GLN A 141 -24.75 -9.89 3.06
CA GLN A 141 -25.75 -9.44 4.04
C GLN A 141 -26.59 -8.27 3.50
N SER A 142 -25.98 -7.29 2.83
CA SER A 142 -26.71 -6.16 2.23
C SER A 142 -27.58 -6.51 1.01
N ALA A 143 -27.32 -7.65 0.35
CA ALA A 143 -28.12 -8.13 -0.78
C ALA A 143 -29.35 -8.95 -0.35
N THR A 144 -29.47 -9.26 0.95
CA THR A 144 -30.56 -10.08 1.51
C THR A 144 -31.61 -9.22 2.26
N GLN A 145 -31.36 -7.92 2.44
CA GLN A 145 -32.32 -6.91 2.92
C GLN A 145 -32.88 -6.11 1.74
#